data_AF-A0A936S5Y2-F1
#
_entry.id   AF-A0A936S5Y2-F1
#
_cell.length_a   1.000
_cell.length_b   1.000
_cell.length_c   1.000
_cell.angle_alpha   90.00
_cell.angle_beta   90.00
_cell.angle_gamma   90.00
#
_symmetry.space_group_name_H-M   'P 1'
#
loop_
_entity.id
_entity.type
_entity.pdbx_description
1 polymer ?
#
loop_
_entity_poly.entity_id
_entity_poly.type
_entity_poly.pdbx_seq_one_letter_code
_entity_poly.pdbx_strand_id
1 'polypeptide(L)'
;MDALRGFTLLLLCQSAGEALARLAHWPLPGPVLGLVLLVGLLQWPAVRVPVEAAAQPLLGHLSLLFVPVGVGVIGHLGLVGQYGVQMLVALVLSTWVGLLVAAWVLRALLRRETAAPLAP
;
A
#
# COMPACT_ATOMS: atom_id res chain seq x y z
N MET A 1 15.44 20.94 -5.59
CA MET A 1 14.47 20.80 -6.70
C MET A 1 13.97 19.36 -6.87
N ASP A 2 14.67 18.39 -6.29
CA ASP A 2 14.36 16.97 -6.43
C ASP A 2 13.06 16.55 -5.76
N ALA A 3 12.65 17.20 -4.66
CA ALA A 3 11.35 16.95 -4.05
C ALA A 3 10.16 17.27 -4.99
N LEU A 4 10.20 18.38 -5.75
CA LEU A 4 9.17 18.68 -6.73
C LEU A 4 9.18 17.66 -7.87
N ARG A 5 10.36 17.31 -8.39
CA ARG A 5 10.50 16.29 -9.43
C ARG A 5 9.96 14.93 -8.95
N GLY A 6 10.30 14.51 -7.74
CA GLY A 6 9.80 13.30 -7.12
C GLY A 6 8.28 13.31 -6.95
N PHE A 7 7.72 14.42 -6.46
CA PHE A 7 6.28 14.57 -6.31
C PHE A 7 5.55 14.52 -7.66
N THR A 8 6.10 15.16 -8.70
CA THR A 8 5.58 15.05 -10.07
C THR A 8 5.63 13.60 -10.57
N LEU A 9 6.73 12.88 -10.33
CA LEU A 9 6.84 11.46 -10.70
C LEU A 9 5.80 10.60 -9.97
N LEU A 10 5.61 10.81 -8.66
CA LEU A 10 4.57 10.13 -7.87
C LEU A 10 3.18 10.38 -8.46
N LEU A 11 2.84 11.64 -8.75
CA LEU A 11 1.54 12.00 -9.32
C LEU A 11 1.36 11.50 -10.76
N LEU A 12 2.41 11.48 -11.56
CA LEU A 12 2.36 10.93 -12.93
C LEU A 12 2.12 9.42 -12.90
N CYS A 13 2.82 8.68 -12.03
CA CYS A 13 2.60 7.24 -11.87
C CYS A 13 1.17 6.97 -11.37
N GLN A 14 0.69 7.74 -10.39
CA GLN A 14 -0.68 7.64 -9.88
C GLN A 14 -1.73 7.92 -10.98
N SER A 15 -1.53 8.98 -11.75
CA SER A 15 -2.45 9.37 -12.82
C SER A 15 -2.43 8.39 -13.99
N ALA A 16 -1.26 7.86 -14.33
CA ALA A 16 -1.12 6.81 -15.33
C ALA A 16 -1.78 5.50 -14.87
N GLY A 17 -1.59 5.10 -13.61
CA GLY A 17 -2.26 3.93 -13.03
C GLY A 17 -3.78 4.07 -13.03
N GLU A 18 -4.30 5.26 -12.70
CA GLU A 18 -5.73 5.57 -12.78
C GLU A 18 -6.26 5.54 -14.22
N ALA A 19 -5.54 6.13 -15.17
CA ALA A 19 -5.91 6.08 -16.58
C ALA A 19 -5.93 4.64 -17.10
N LEU A 20 -4.92 3.83 -16.77
CA LEU A 20 -4.87 2.41 -17.13
C LEU A 20 -6.01 1.61 -16.50
N ALA A 21 -6.29 1.79 -15.21
CA ALA A 21 -7.39 1.11 -14.53
C ALA A 21 -8.73 1.40 -15.22
N ARG A 22 -8.98 2.66 -15.57
CA ARG A 22 -10.21 3.10 -16.24
C ARG A 22 -10.30 2.61 -17.68
N LEU A 23 -9.23 2.74 -18.46
CA LEU A 23 -9.22 2.33 -19.88
C LEU A 23 -9.31 0.81 -20.03
N ALA A 24 -8.55 0.06 -19.22
CA ALA A 24 -8.54 -1.39 -19.25
C ALA A 24 -9.73 -2.02 -18.49
N HIS A 25 -10.59 -1.22 -17.84
CA HIS A 25 -11.69 -1.69 -17.00
C HIS A 25 -11.24 -2.71 -15.94
N TRP A 26 -10.04 -2.53 -15.40
CA TRP A 26 -9.46 -3.47 -14.46
C TRP A 26 -10.16 -3.33 -13.09
N PRO A 27 -10.48 -4.43 -12.38
CA PRO A 27 -11.00 -4.38 -11.01
C PRO A 27 -10.03 -3.82 -9.94
N LEU A 28 -8.81 -3.43 -10.33
CA LEU A 28 -7.77 -2.95 -9.41
C LEU A 28 -7.88 -1.42 -9.29
N PRO A 29 -7.76 -0.87 -8.07
CA PRO A 29 -7.70 0.58 -7.90
C PRO A 29 -6.50 1.17 -8.66
N GLY A 30 -6.71 2.32 -9.31
CA GLY A 30 -5.65 3.06 -10.00
C GLY A 30 -4.38 3.30 -9.17
N PRO A 31 -4.47 3.66 -7.86
CA PRO A 31 -3.29 3.79 -7.01
C PRO A 31 -2.42 2.54 -6.92
N VAL A 32 -3.01 1.35 -6.93
CA VAL A 32 -2.27 0.09 -6.88
C VAL A 32 -1.47 -0.10 -8.17
N LEU A 33 -2.08 0.16 -9.33
CA LEU A 33 -1.37 0.12 -10.61
C LEU A 33 -0.29 1.19 -10.70
N GLY A 34 -0.54 2.40 -10.20
CA GLY A 34 0.46 3.47 -10.12
C GLY A 34 1.67 3.07 -9.29
N LEU A 35 1.47 2.33 -8.20
CA LEU A 35 2.54 1.78 -7.37
C LEU A 35 3.35 0.71 -8.13
N VAL A 36 2.69 -0.20 -8.85
CA VAL A 36 3.37 -1.21 -9.68
C VAL A 36 4.23 -0.54 -10.76
N LEU A 37 3.71 0.50 -11.43
CA LEU A 37 4.47 1.29 -12.39
C LEU A 37 5.69 1.96 -11.73
N LEU A 38 5.49 2.59 -10.58
CA LEU A 38 6.55 3.26 -9.84
C LEU A 38 7.67 2.30 -9.44
N VAL A 39 7.33 1.09 -8.97
CA VAL A 39 8.32 0.04 -8.62
C VAL A 39 9.17 -0.35 -9.84
N GLY A 40 8.55 -0.45 -11.02
CA GLY A 40 9.28 -0.69 -12.27
C GLY A 40 10.24 0.46 -12.63
N LEU A 41 9.83 1.71 -12.41
CA LEU A 41 10.66 2.90 -12.68
C LEU A 41 11.78 3.12 -11.65
N LEU A 42 11.62 2.61 -10.43
CA LEU A 42 12.55 2.81 -9.31
C LEU A 42 13.91 2.11 -9.51
N GLN A 43 14.02 1.26 -10.54
CA GLN A 43 15.27 0.63 -10.96
C GLN A 43 16.32 1.66 -11.40
N TRP A 44 15.89 2.85 -11.86
CA TRP A 44 16.81 3.91 -12.27
C TRP A 44 17.11 4.89 -11.13
N PRO A 45 18.41 5.15 -10.83
CA PRO A 45 18.80 6.09 -9.77
C PRO A 45 18.29 7.52 -10.03
N ALA A 46 18.13 7.90 -11.30
CA ALA A 46 17.56 9.19 -11.71
C ALA A 46 16.10 9.37 -11.31
N VAL A 47 15.34 8.27 -11.11
CA VAL A 47 13.97 8.28 -10.60
C VAL A 47 13.97 8.12 -9.08
N ARG A 48 14.78 7.21 -8.56
CA ARG A 48 14.81 6.87 -7.13
C ARG A 48 15.15 8.07 -6.24
N VAL A 49 16.20 8.84 -6.59
CA VAL A 49 16.68 9.94 -5.75
C VAL A 49 15.62 11.07 -5.60
N PRO A 50 15.00 11.56 -6.68
CA PRO A 50 13.90 12.52 -6.55
C PRO A 50 12.69 11.97 -5.80
N VAL A 51 12.29 10.73 -6.09
CA VAL A 51 11.13 10.09 -5.44
C VAL A 51 11.37 9.95 -3.93
N GLU A 52 12.56 9.55 -3.51
CA GLU A 52 12.93 9.47 -2.09
C GLU A 52 12.87 10.84 -1.39
N ALA A 53 13.39 11.88 -2.04
CA ALA A 53 13.35 13.25 -1.51
C ALA A 53 11.92 13.79 -1.36
N ALA A 54 10.98 13.35 -2.19
CA ALA A 54 9.56 13.68 -2.06
C ALA A 54 8.82 12.79 -1.06
N ALA A 55 9.16 11.50 -1.01
CA ALA A 55 8.50 10.51 -0.19
C ALA A 55 8.84 10.67 1.30
N GLN A 56 10.08 10.99 1.68
CA GLN A 56 10.46 11.18 3.08
C GLN A 56 9.54 12.13 3.87
N PRO A 57 9.27 13.38 3.42
CA PRO A 57 8.38 14.28 4.14
C PRO A 57 6.92 13.81 4.13
N LEU A 58 6.44 13.21 3.03
CA LEU A 58 5.10 12.61 2.95
C LEU A 58 4.95 11.47 3.97
N LEU A 59 5.97 10.62 4.08
CA LEU A 59 6.04 9.50 5.01
C LEU A 59 6.09 9.99 6.47
N GLY A 60 6.88 11.02 6.75
CA GLY A 60 6.95 11.67 8.06
C GLY A 60 5.64 12.33 8.50
N HIS A 61 4.80 12.72 7.54
CA HIS A 61 3.50 13.36 7.78
C HIS A 61 2.30 12.52 7.29
N LEU A 62 2.43 11.19 7.20
CA LEU A 62 1.34 10.33 6.72
C LEU A 62 0.05 10.50 7.51
N SER A 63 0.14 10.81 8.81
CA SER A 63 -1.04 11.07 9.64
C SER A 63 -1.91 12.17 9.03
N LEU A 64 -1.32 13.22 8.46
CA LEU A 64 -2.05 14.29 7.76
C LEU A 64 -2.73 13.78 6.49
N LEU A 65 -2.13 12.83 5.77
CA LEU A 65 -2.71 12.22 4.57
C LEU A 65 -3.88 11.29 4.88
N PHE A 66 -3.98 10.78 6.11
CA PHE A 66 -5.14 9.99 6.57
C PHE A 66 -6.30 10.84 7.08
N VAL A 67 -6.07 12.13 7.40
CA VAL A 67 -7.14 13.04 7.85
C VAL A 67 -8.29 13.14 6.84
N PRO A 68 -8.06 13.33 5.52
CA PRO A 68 -9.14 13.38 4.53
C PRO A 68 -10.00 12.11 4.52
N VAL A 69 -9.37 10.94 4.65
CA VAL A 69 -10.07 9.65 4.74
C VAL A 69 -10.94 9.61 5.99
N GLY A 70 -10.40 10.03 7.14
CA GLY A 70 -11.14 10.12 8.39
C GLY A 70 -12.34 11.08 8.32
N VAL A 71 -12.18 12.25 7.69
CA VAL A 71 -13.27 13.21 7.49
C VAL A 71 -14.36 12.63 6.58
N GLY A 72 -14.01 11.81 5.59
CA GLY A 72 -15.00 11.09 4.76
C GLY A 72 -15.91 10.16 5.55
N VAL A 73 -15.42 9.58 6.65
CA VAL A 73 -16.20 8.71 7.54
C VAL A 73 -17.22 9.52 8.37
N ILE A 74 -16.98 10.81 8.60
CA ILE A 74 -17.89 11.67 9.38
C ILE A 74 -19.28 11.76 8.72
N GLY A 75 -19.35 11.69 7.39
CA GLY A 75 -20.62 11.65 6.65
C GLY A 75 -21.47 10.40 6.91
N HIS A 76 -20.89 9.36 7.52
CA HIS A 76 -21.53 8.07 7.78
C HIS A 76 -21.50 7.68 9.27
N LEU A 77 -21.39 8.66 10.18
CA LEU A 77 -21.30 8.40 11.62
C LEU A 77 -22.49 7.61 12.18
N GLY A 78 -23.69 7.72 11.60
CA GLY A 78 -24.83 6.91 12.01
C GLY A 78 -24.58 5.41 11.82
N LEU A 79 -23.97 5.04 10.69
CA LEU A 79 -23.61 3.64 10.39
C LEU A 79 -22.48 3.16 11.29
N VAL A 80 -21.50 4.01 11.56
CA VAL A 80 -20.40 3.72 12.50
C VAL A 80 -20.90 3.62 13.94
N GLY A 81 -21.90 4.41 14.34
CA GLY A 81 -22.51 4.30 15.67
C GLY A 81 -23.26 2.99 15.85
N GLN A 82 -23.99 2.54 14.82
CA GLN A 82 -24.76 1.30 14.87
C GLN A 82 -23.90 0.05 14.75
N TYR A 83 -22.90 0.06 13.85
CA TYR A 83 -22.09 -1.13 13.52
C TYR A 83 -20.64 -1.05 13.97
N GLY A 84 -20.20 0.05 14.60
CA GLY A 84 -18.79 0.32 14.87
C GLY A 84 -18.12 -0.74 15.74
N VAL A 85 -18.82 -1.30 16.72
CA VAL A 85 -18.30 -2.41 17.53
C VAL A 85 -18.09 -3.67 16.67
N GLN A 86 -19.04 -4.01 15.79
CA GLN A 86 -18.89 -5.17 14.92
C GLN A 86 -17.78 -4.94 13.88
N MET A 87 -17.67 -3.73 13.32
CA MET A 87 -16.58 -3.35 12.42
C MET A 87 -15.21 -3.46 13.13
N LEU A 88 -15.09 -2.95 14.35
CA LEU A 88 -13.86 -3.02 15.13
C LEU A 88 -13.47 -4.46 15.44
N VAL A 89 -14.41 -5.28 15.89
CA VAL A 89 -14.18 -6.72 16.13
C VAL A 89 -13.75 -7.41 14.84
N ALA A 90 -14.45 -7.19 13.72
CA ALA A 90 -14.11 -7.79 12.43
C ALA A 90 -12.72 -7.36 11.95
N LEU A 91 -12.36 -6.08 12.06
CA LEU A 91 -11.05 -5.54 11.69
C LEU A 91 -9.93 -6.13 12.53
N VAL A 92 -10.09 -6.14 13.85
CA VAL A 92 -9.06 -6.67 14.77
C VAL A 92 -8.88 -8.16 14.54
N LEU A 93 -9.96 -8.95 14.55
CA LEU A 93 -9.88 -10.39 14.38
C LEU A 93 -9.32 -10.77 13.00
N SER A 94 -9.78 -10.14 11.91
CA SER A 94 -9.27 -10.43 10.56
C SER A 94 -7.79 -10.07 10.42
N THR A 95 -7.34 -8.97 11.01
CA THR A 95 -5.92 -8.57 11.00
C THR A 95 -5.07 -9.58 11.77
N TRP A 96 -5.50 -9.97 12.97
CA TRP A 96 -4.80 -10.98 13.78
C TRP A 96 -4.73 -12.33 13.08
N VAL A 97 -5.86 -12.83 12.58
CA VAL A 97 -5.91 -14.10 11.85
C VAL A 97 -5.04 -14.02 10.60
N GLY A 98 -5.13 -12.95 9.82
CA GLY A 98 -4.30 -12.74 8.63
C GLY A 98 -2.80 -12.74 8.94
N LEU A 99 -2.38 -12.04 9.99
CA LEU A 99 -0.97 -12.02 10.44
C LEU A 99 -0.51 -13.39 10.93
N LEU A 100 -1.34 -14.11 11.70
CA LEU A 100 -1.02 -15.45 12.18
C LEU A 100 -0.87 -16.44 11.03
N VAL A 101 -1.79 -16.41 10.07
CA VAL A 101 -1.73 -17.26 8.87
C VAL A 101 -0.50 -16.91 8.02
N ALA A 102 -0.24 -15.63 7.76
CA ALA A 102 0.94 -15.20 7.01
C ALA A 102 2.24 -15.65 7.70
N ALA A 103 2.35 -15.48 9.02
CA ALA A 103 3.49 -15.93 9.80
C ALA A 103 3.64 -17.46 9.78
N TRP A 104 2.52 -18.19 9.84
CA TRP A 104 2.53 -19.65 9.79
C TRP A 104 2.96 -20.18 8.42
N VAL A 105 2.43 -19.61 7.34
CA VAL A 105 2.83 -19.94 5.97
C VAL A 105 4.31 -19.64 5.74
N LEU A 106 4.79 -18.47 6.16
CA LEU A 106 6.21 -18.11 6.06
C LEU A 106 7.09 -19.12 6.80
N ARG A 107 6.71 -19.50 8.03
CA ARG A 107 7.42 -20.53 8.81
C ARG A 107 7.39 -21.90 8.12
N ALA A 108 6.28 -22.28 7.50
CA ALA A 108 6.16 -23.54 6.80
C ALA A 108 7.06 -23.59 5.55
N LEU A 109 7.13 -22.50 4.78
CA LEU A 109 8.02 -22.39 3.61
C LEU A 109 9.50 -22.43 4.02
N LEU A 110 9.91 -21.67 5.04
CA LEU A 110 11.30 -21.64 5.52
C LEU A 110 11.74 -22.98 6.16
N ARG A 111 10.83 -23.74 6.79
CA ARG A 111 11.11 -25.10 7.30
C ARG A 111 11.36 -26.11 6.19
N ARG A 112 10.81 -25.91 4.99
CA ARG A 112 11.05 -26.80 3.84
C ARG A 112 12.43 -26.62 3.25
N GLU A 113 12.97 -25.41 3.26
CA GLU A 113 14.32 -25.12 2.75
C GLU A 113 15.43 -25.72 3.61
N THR A 114 15.22 -25.82 4.94
CA THR A 114 16.15 -26.46 5.87
C THR A 114 16.08 -27.99 5.88
N ALA A 115 15.02 -28.58 5.33
CA ALA A 115 14.85 -30.03 5.17
C ALA A 115 15.39 -30.55 3.81
N ALA A 116 15.83 -29.68 2.91
CA ALA A 116 16.60 -30.08 1.73
C ALA A 116 18.00 -30.50 2.19
N PRO A 117 18.38 -31.79 2.10
CA PRO A 117 19.72 -32.21 2.49
C PRO A 117 20.73 -31.49 1.61
N LEU A 118 21.76 -30.93 2.23
CA LEU A 118 23.04 -30.67 1.57
C LEU A 118 23.53 -32.02 1.03
N ALA A 119 23.12 -32.37 -0.19
CA ALA A 119 23.70 -33.50 -0.89
C ALA A 119 25.14 -33.11 -1.27
N PRO A 120 26.14 -33.94 -0.92
CA PRO A 120 27.56 -33.66 -1.11
C PRO A 120 27.98 -33.57 -2.58
#